data_AF-A0A923QBK4-F1
#
_entry.id   AF-A0A923QBK4-F1
#
_cell.length_a   1.000
_cell.length_b   1.000
_cell.length_c   1.000
_cell.angle_alpha   90.00
_cell.angle_beta   90.00
_cell.angle_gamma   90.00
#
_symmetry.space_group_name_H-M   'P 1'
#
loop_
_entity.id
_entity.type
_entity.pdbx_description
1 polymer ?
#
loop_
_entity_poly.entity_id
_entity_poly.type
_entity_poly.pdbx_seq_one_letter_code
_entity_poly.pdbx_strand_id
1 'polypeptide(L)'
;MRLQGQSETAHANQTRQDDADDAAQRAGDREVEAAVADIDSAEFDSVSAALLRMHGIGYGRCSDCDAPIPYARLNAEPQALRCVACQTIHEGKN
;
A
#
# COMPACT_ATOMS: atom_id res chain seq x y z
N MET A 1 34.54 -14.71 45.61
CA MET A 1 33.94 -13.46 45.10
C MET A 1 34.10 -13.35 43.57
N ARG A 2 33.58 -14.32 42.79
CA ARG A 2 33.52 -14.28 41.31
C ARG A 2 32.09 -14.35 40.74
N LEU A 3 31.13 -14.79 41.56
CA LEU A 3 29.73 -15.00 41.17
C LEU A 3 28.95 -13.69 40.98
N GLN A 4 29.34 -12.60 41.67
CA GLN A 4 28.65 -11.30 41.56
C GLN A 4 28.94 -10.60 40.22
N GLY A 5 30.20 -10.55 39.77
CA GLY A 5 30.54 -9.92 38.49
C GLY A 5 30.04 -10.67 37.24
N GLN A 6 29.73 -11.97 37.35
CA GLN A 6 29.12 -12.76 36.27
C GLN A 6 27.62 -12.48 36.11
N SER A 7 26.95 -12.02 37.18
CA SER A 7 25.53 -11.64 37.15
C SER A 7 25.33 -10.27 36.51
N GLU A 8 26.23 -9.32 36.78
CA GLU A 8 26.18 -7.96 36.23
C GLU A 8 26.41 -7.95 34.72
N THR A 9 27.36 -8.75 34.23
CA THR A 9 27.61 -8.90 32.79
C THR A 9 26.45 -9.58 32.06
N ALA A 10 25.80 -10.55 32.70
CA ALA A 10 24.61 -11.21 32.16
C ALA A 10 23.43 -10.24 32.03
N HIS A 11 23.16 -9.42 33.05
CA HIS A 11 22.14 -8.37 32.98
C HIS A 11 22.45 -7.33 31.91
N ALA A 12 23.69 -6.85 31.84
CA ALA A 12 24.09 -5.89 30.80
C ALA A 12 23.93 -6.45 29.39
N ASN A 13 24.18 -7.75 29.18
CA ASN A 13 23.96 -8.37 27.89
C ASN A 13 22.47 -8.51 27.57
N GLN A 14 21.65 -8.88 28.56
CA GLN A 14 20.21 -9.01 28.38
C GLN A 14 19.55 -7.67 28.03
N THR A 15 19.85 -6.59 28.74
CA THR A 15 19.34 -5.25 28.40
C THR A 15 19.73 -4.83 26.98
N ARG A 16 20.95 -5.17 26.53
CA ARG A 16 21.38 -4.86 25.15
C ARG A 16 20.63 -5.68 24.10
N GLN A 17 20.21 -6.89 24.44
CA GLN A 17 19.38 -7.72 23.56
C GLN A 17 17.96 -7.14 23.49
N ASP A 18 17.37 -6.80 24.63
CA ASP A 18 16.04 -6.19 24.70
C ASP A 18 16.00 -4.87 23.90
N ASP A 19 17.02 -4.00 24.04
CA ASP A 19 17.13 -2.76 23.28
C ASP A 19 17.25 -3.00 21.75
N ALA A 20 17.94 -4.07 21.36
CA ALA A 20 18.12 -4.44 19.96
C ALA A 20 16.82 -4.99 19.36
N ASP A 21 16.09 -5.81 20.12
CA ASP A 21 14.80 -6.36 19.73
C ASP A 21 13.75 -5.22 19.61
N ASP A 22 13.72 -4.29 20.56
CA ASP A 22 12.87 -3.09 20.50
C ASP A 22 13.20 -2.20 19.29
N ALA A 23 14.48 -2.09 18.93
CA ALA A 23 14.90 -1.34 17.75
C ALA A 23 14.46 -2.04 16.45
N ALA A 24 14.58 -3.36 16.38
CA ALA A 24 14.13 -4.16 15.25
C ALA A 24 12.61 -4.07 15.07
N GLN A 25 11.85 -4.16 16.16
CA GLN A 25 10.39 -4.04 16.12
C GLN A 25 9.95 -2.66 15.63
N ARG A 26 10.53 -1.58 16.16
CA ARG A 26 10.24 -0.21 15.69
C ARG A 26 10.62 0.02 14.22
N ALA A 27 11.64 -0.67 13.71
CA ALA A 27 11.97 -0.60 12.29
C ALA A 27 10.88 -1.28 11.45
N GLY A 28 10.45 -2.48 11.84
CA GLY A 28 9.35 -3.20 11.19
C GLY A 28 8.04 -2.41 11.22
N ASP A 29 7.68 -1.81 12.36
CA ASP A 29 6.47 -0.99 12.48
C ASP A 29 6.48 0.19 11.49
N ARG A 30 7.62 0.87 11.34
CA ARG A 30 7.77 1.97 10.37
C ARG A 30 7.68 1.50 8.92
N GLU A 31 8.20 0.32 8.61
CA GLU A 31 8.09 -0.26 7.26
C GLU A 31 6.62 -0.56 6.93
N VAL A 32 5.87 -1.10 7.89
CA VAL A 32 4.42 -1.34 7.75
C VAL A 32 3.67 -0.01 7.57
N GLU A 33 3.94 0.99 8.41
CA GLU A 33 3.33 2.32 8.30
C GLU A 33 3.61 2.97 6.94
N ALA A 34 4.84 2.86 6.44
CA ALA A 34 5.21 3.38 5.13
C ALA A 34 4.45 2.66 4.00
N ALA A 35 4.35 1.34 4.05
CA ALA A 35 3.61 0.57 3.05
C ALA A 35 2.11 0.93 3.04
N VAL A 36 1.51 1.13 4.20
CA VAL A 36 0.11 1.58 4.31
C VAL A 36 -0.06 2.98 3.72
N ALA A 37 0.85 3.91 4.04
CA ALA A 37 0.80 5.27 3.50
C ALA A 37 0.94 5.29 1.96
N ASP A 38 1.78 4.43 1.39
CA ASP A 38 1.94 4.29 -0.06
C ASP A 38 0.65 3.78 -0.72
N ILE A 39 -0.02 2.79 -0.12
CA ILE A 39 -1.30 2.28 -0.59
C ILE A 39 -2.37 3.37 -0.55
N ASP A 40 -2.51 4.03 0.61
CA ASP A 40 -3.50 5.12 0.79
C ASP A 40 -3.28 6.26 -0.21
N SER A 41 -2.02 6.62 -0.47
CA SER A 41 -1.67 7.64 -1.46
C SER A 41 -2.08 7.21 -2.87
N ALA A 42 -1.80 5.95 -3.26
CA ALA A 42 -2.16 5.43 -4.57
C ALA A 42 -3.69 5.38 -4.77
N GLU A 43 -4.44 5.00 -3.72
CA GLU A 43 -5.90 5.02 -3.74
C GLU A 43 -6.44 6.46 -3.87
N PHE A 44 -5.90 7.39 -3.09
CA PHE A 44 -6.27 8.81 -3.15
C PHE A 44 -6.05 9.41 -4.54
N ASP A 45 -4.90 9.12 -5.17
CA ASP A 45 -4.58 9.59 -6.51
C ASP A 45 -5.53 9.01 -7.56
N SER A 46 -5.89 7.72 -7.44
CA SER A 46 -6.83 7.04 -8.32
C SER A 46 -8.23 7.68 -8.28
N VAL A 47 -8.75 7.97 -7.07
CA VAL A 47 -10.03 8.66 -6.88
C VAL A 47 -9.96 10.10 -7.39
N SER A 48 -8.89 10.82 -7.09
CA SER A 48 -8.68 12.20 -7.56
C SER A 48 -8.64 12.27 -9.08
N ALA A 49 -7.96 11.33 -9.74
CA ALA A 49 -7.95 11.21 -11.18
C ALA A 49 -9.33 10.88 -11.75
N ALA A 50 -10.12 10.06 -11.07
CA ALA A 50 -11.50 9.75 -11.47
C ALA A 50 -12.39 11.01 -11.43
N LEU A 51 -12.32 11.78 -10.34
CA LEU A 51 -13.04 13.04 -10.19
C LEU A 51 -12.62 14.06 -11.25
N LEU A 52 -11.32 14.18 -11.54
CA LEU A 52 -10.82 15.02 -12.64
C LEU A 52 -11.40 14.60 -13.99
N ARG A 53 -11.51 13.29 -14.27
CA ARG A 53 -12.17 12.80 -15.48
C ARG A 53 -13.65 13.16 -15.50
N MET A 54 -14.35 13.06 -14.36
CA MET A 54 -15.77 13.43 -14.26
C MET A 54 -16.02 14.90 -14.60
N HIS A 55 -15.08 15.78 -14.27
CA HIS A 55 -15.15 17.20 -14.61
C HIS A 55 -14.60 17.55 -16.00
N GLY A 56 -13.98 16.58 -16.70
CA GLY A 56 -13.43 16.72 -18.05
C GLY A 56 -14.20 15.95 -19.12
N ILE A 57 -13.67 15.98 -20.35
CA ILE A 57 -14.15 15.16 -21.47
C ILE A 57 -13.44 13.80 -21.37
N GLY A 58 -14.15 12.72 -21.00
CA GLY A 58 -13.57 11.36 -21.03
C GLY A 58 -13.94 10.42 -19.87
N TYR A 59 -14.67 10.87 -18.83
CA TYR A 59 -15.19 9.93 -17.83
C TYR A 59 -16.10 8.88 -18.47
N GLY A 60 -15.91 7.63 -18.06
CA GLY A 60 -16.63 6.50 -18.62
C GLY A 60 -16.17 6.09 -20.02
N ARG A 61 -14.97 6.49 -20.48
CA ARG A 61 -14.31 5.92 -21.65
C ARG A 61 -13.05 5.15 -21.26
N CYS A 62 -12.83 4.01 -21.91
CA CYS A 62 -11.70 3.15 -21.68
C CYS A 62 -10.39 3.80 -22.14
N SER A 63 -9.36 3.80 -21.30
CA SER A 63 -8.03 4.33 -21.63
C SER A 63 -7.34 3.63 -22.81
N ASP A 64 -7.71 2.38 -23.08
CA ASP A 64 -6.98 1.52 -24.02
C ASP A 64 -7.67 1.44 -25.40
N CYS A 65 -9.01 1.54 -25.44
CA CYS A 65 -9.78 1.37 -26.68
C CYS A 65 -10.84 2.46 -26.92
N ASP A 66 -10.94 3.45 -26.04
CA ASP A 66 -11.93 4.54 -26.07
C ASP A 66 -13.41 4.10 -26.06
N ALA A 67 -13.68 2.80 -25.90
CA ALA A 67 -15.04 2.29 -25.77
C ALA A 67 -15.69 2.75 -24.44
N PRO A 68 -17.03 2.92 -24.40
CA PRO A 68 -17.72 3.23 -23.16
C PRO A 68 -17.50 2.17 -22.08
N ILE A 69 -17.21 2.60 -20.85
CA ILE A 69 -17.17 1.75 -19.66
C ILE A 69 -18.62 1.59 -19.16
N PRO A 70 -19.13 0.37 -18.94
CA PRO A 70 -20.50 0.17 -18.48
C PRO A 70 -20.80 0.93 -17.19
N TYR A 71 -21.96 1.59 -17.12
CA TYR A 71 -22.37 2.36 -15.94
C TYR A 71 -22.36 1.53 -14.66
N ALA A 72 -22.85 0.28 -14.71
CA ALA A 72 -22.84 -0.60 -13.54
C ALA A 72 -21.41 -0.80 -12.97
N ARG A 73 -20.40 -0.82 -13.84
CA ARG A 73 -18.99 -0.89 -13.44
C ARG A 73 -18.53 0.43 -12.84
N LEU A 74 -18.82 1.56 -13.46
CA LEU A 74 -18.49 2.89 -12.91
C LEU A 74 -19.22 3.19 -11.59
N ASN A 75 -20.40 2.61 -11.39
CA ASN A 75 -21.17 2.75 -10.17
C ASN A 75 -20.57 1.93 -9.01
N ALA A 76 -19.99 0.76 -9.31
CA ALA A 76 -19.27 -0.05 -8.33
C ALA A 76 -17.82 0.45 -8.11
N GLU A 77 -17.14 0.85 -9.18
CA GLU A 77 -15.76 1.31 -9.23
C GLU A 77 -15.65 2.59 -10.08
N PRO A 78 -15.91 3.77 -9.49
CA PRO A 78 -15.84 5.06 -10.19
C PRO A 78 -14.47 5.34 -10.81
N GLN A 79 -13.41 4.80 -10.22
CA GLN A 79 -12.04 4.94 -10.69
C GLN A 79 -11.67 4.04 -11.87
N ALA A 80 -12.56 3.15 -12.34
CA ALA A 80 -12.26 2.23 -13.43
C ALA A 80 -11.71 2.95 -14.67
N LEU A 81 -10.51 2.58 -15.09
CA LEU A 81 -9.81 3.14 -16.26
C LEU A 81 -10.10 2.38 -17.55
N ARG A 82 -10.51 1.11 -17.45
CA ARG A 82 -10.66 0.21 -18.60
C ARG A 82 -12.05 -0.42 -18.67
N CYS A 83 -12.48 -0.76 -19.88
CA CYS A 83 -13.64 -1.63 -20.08
C CYS A 83 -13.31 -3.06 -19.64
N VAL A 84 -14.34 -3.89 -19.44
CA VAL A 84 -14.16 -5.29 -18.97
C VAL A 84 -13.21 -6.07 -19.89
N ALA A 85 -13.37 -5.94 -21.21
CA ALA A 85 -12.52 -6.64 -22.17
C ALA A 85 -11.04 -6.26 -22.05
N CYS A 86 -10.72 -4.96 -21.98
CA CYS A 86 -9.34 -4.49 -21.83
C CYS A 86 -8.78 -4.84 -20.45
N GLN A 87 -9.60 -4.79 -19.40
CA GLN A 87 -9.18 -5.19 -18.06
C GLN A 87 -8.81 -6.67 -17.99
N THR A 88 -9.62 -7.57 -18.56
CA THR A 88 -9.32 -9.01 -18.61
C THR A 88 -8.02 -9.30 -19.37
N ILE A 89 -7.74 -8.58 -20.46
CA ILE A 89 -6.48 -8.71 -21.21
C ILE A 89 -5.29 -8.24 -20.36
N HIS A 90 -5.46 -7.18 -19.57
CA HIS A 90 -4.40 -6.65 -18.73
C HIS A 90 -4.06 -7.59 -17.57
N GLU A 91 -5.07 -8.14 -16.89
CA GLU A 91 -4.91 -9.09 -15.79
C GLU A 91 -4.33 -10.43 -16.26
N GLY A 92 -4.75 -10.93 -17.43
CA GLY A 92 -4.22 -12.16 -18.01
C GLY A 92 -2.79 -12.06 -18.56
N LYS A 93 -2.20 -10.85 -18.58
CA LYS A 93 -0.79 -10.61 -18.93
C LYS A 93 0.12 -10.51 -17.70
N ASN A 94 -0.45 -10.59 -16.50
CA ASN A 94 0.25 -10.55 -15.21
C ASN A 94 0.44 -11.97 -14.66
#